data_AF-A0A3P8SNE4-F1
#
_entry.id   AF-A0A3P8SNE4-F1
#
_cell.length_a   1.000
_cell.length_b   1.000
_cell.length_c   1.000
_cell.angle_alpha   90.00
_cell.angle_beta   90.00
_cell.angle_gamma   90.00
#
_symmetry.space_group_name_H-M   'P 1'
#
loop_
_entity.id
_entity.type
_entity.pdbx_description
1 polymer ?
#
loop_
_entity_poly.entity_id
_entity_poly.type
_entity_poly.pdbx_seq_one_letter_code
_entity_poly.pdbx_strand_id
1 'polypeptide(L)'
;MIFTDGVTKIFTLPSIVFLVSGMLSYAAGKYPNIHVAKLSFSLNIISFFWSLVAFSLGMAWFYSLNYGKEPTKLSEGIRGLIMSLLVVENFIALFLIYWLSKAVCRPHFNTLPTILLKRGD
;
A
#
# COMPACT_ATOMS: atom_id res chain seq x y z
N MET A 1 25.07 -15.32 -1.20
CA MET A 1 25.00 -13.84 -1.23
C MET A 1 24.05 -13.29 -2.29
N ILE A 2 23.79 -14.03 -3.40
CA ILE A 2 22.91 -13.59 -4.49
C ILE A 2 21.40 -13.69 -4.13
N PHE A 3 21.01 -14.61 -3.25
CA PHE A 3 19.61 -14.77 -2.80
C PHE A 3 19.11 -13.66 -1.85
N THR A 4 20.01 -12.88 -1.24
CA THR A 4 19.64 -11.80 -0.32
C THR A 4 19.13 -10.56 -1.07
N ASP A 5 19.58 -10.35 -2.31
CA ASP A 5 19.31 -9.16 -3.12
C ASP A 5 17.89 -9.16 -3.71
N GLY A 6 17.41 -10.32 -4.17
CA GLY A 6 16.03 -10.46 -4.67
C GLY A 6 15.00 -10.37 -3.55
N VAL A 7 15.29 -10.98 -2.40
CA VAL A 7 14.40 -10.98 -1.25
C VAL A 7 14.28 -9.58 -0.64
N THR A 8 15.38 -8.85 -0.51
CA THR A 8 15.35 -7.45 -0.02
C THR A 8 14.58 -6.52 -0.96
N LYS A 9 14.68 -6.71 -2.28
CA LYS A 9 13.85 -5.97 -3.26
C LYS A 9 12.35 -6.25 -3.11
N ILE A 10 11.97 -7.49 -2.83
CA ILE A 10 10.56 -7.86 -2.57
C ILE A 10 10.02 -7.14 -1.32
N PHE A 11 10.88 -6.82 -0.34
CA PHE A 11 10.49 -6.08 0.86
C PHE A 11 10.48 -4.55 0.69
N THR A 12 11.26 -3.99 -0.24
CA THR A 12 11.31 -2.52 -0.45
C THR A 12 10.30 -2.00 -1.49
N LEU A 13 9.97 -2.81 -2.49
CA LEU A 13 8.89 -2.51 -3.45
C LEU A 13 7.52 -2.20 -2.81
N PRO A 14 7.02 -2.93 -1.79
CA PRO A 14 5.77 -2.63 -1.09
C PRO A 14 5.72 -1.19 -0.60
N SER A 15 6.79 -0.76 0.09
CA SER A 15 6.86 0.55 0.70
C SER A 15 6.94 1.68 -0.33
N ILE A 16 7.60 1.46 -1.47
CA ILE A 16 7.64 2.45 -2.56
C ILE A 16 6.24 2.62 -3.17
N VAL A 17 5.55 1.52 -3.47
CA VAL A 17 4.19 1.56 -4.02
C VAL A 17 3.22 2.18 -3.02
N PHE A 18 3.36 1.86 -1.74
CA PHE A 18 2.61 2.48 -0.65
C PHE A 18 2.83 4.00 -0.60
N LEU A 19 4.08 4.46 -0.65
CA LEU A 19 4.43 5.88 -0.59
C LEU A 19 3.87 6.64 -1.81
N VAL A 20 4.00 6.08 -3.01
CA VAL A 20 3.42 6.64 -4.24
C VAL A 20 1.89 6.70 -4.14
N SER A 21 1.25 5.63 -3.65
CA SER A 21 -0.20 5.59 -3.48
C SER A 21 -0.71 6.64 -2.49
N GLY A 22 0.02 6.85 -1.37
CA GLY A 22 -0.27 7.87 -0.38
C GLY A 22 -0.09 9.31 -0.89
N MET A 23 0.98 9.58 -1.66
CA MET A 23 1.17 10.88 -2.32
C MET A 23 0.03 11.19 -3.31
N LEU A 24 -0.41 10.19 -4.08
CA LEU A 24 -1.55 10.32 -4.98
C LEU A 24 -2.86 10.51 -4.22
N SER A 25 -3.06 9.84 -3.08
CA SER A 25 -4.22 10.04 -2.20
C SER A 25 -4.28 11.47 -1.67
N TYR A 26 -3.13 12.00 -1.24
CA TYR A 26 -3.00 13.38 -0.77
C TYR A 26 -3.30 14.39 -1.90
N ALA A 27 -2.74 14.16 -3.09
CA ALA A 27 -3.00 15.01 -4.25
C ALA A 27 -4.48 15.03 -4.63
N ALA A 28 -5.15 13.86 -4.61
CA ALA A 28 -6.58 13.73 -4.87
C ALA A 28 -7.45 14.44 -3.82
N GLY A 29 -6.99 14.55 -2.57
CA GLY A 29 -7.66 15.32 -1.52
C GLY A 29 -7.55 16.84 -1.70
N LYS A 30 -6.43 17.33 -2.24
CA LYS A 30 -6.19 18.77 -2.45
C LYS A 30 -6.81 19.30 -3.75
N TYR A 31 -6.79 18.50 -4.82
CA TYR A 31 -7.43 18.82 -6.10
C TYR A 31 -8.31 17.63 -6.52
N PRO A 32 -9.66 17.75 -6.45
CA PRO A 32 -10.56 16.63 -6.67
C PRO A 32 -10.66 16.27 -8.17
N ASN A 33 -9.63 15.60 -8.68
CA ASN A 33 -9.61 14.99 -10.00
C ASN A 33 -10.03 13.51 -9.90
N ILE A 34 -11.18 13.18 -10.49
CA ILE A 34 -11.79 11.82 -10.49
C ILE A 34 -10.80 10.74 -10.94
N HIS A 35 -9.99 11.02 -11.97
CA HIS A 35 -9.07 10.03 -12.52
C HIS A 35 -7.96 9.70 -11.53
N VAL A 36 -7.42 10.72 -10.86
CA VAL A 36 -6.35 10.56 -9.85
C VAL A 36 -6.90 9.84 -8.61
N ALA A 37 -8.13 10.14 -8.19
CA ALA A 37 -8.77 9.45 -7.07
C ALA A 37 -9.00 7.95 -7.35
N LYS A 38 -9.46 7.60 -8.56
CA LYS A 38 -9.65 6.19 -8.98
C LYS A 38 -8.32 5.43 -9.08
N LEU A 39 -7.29 6.06 -9.63
CA LEU A 39 -5.95 5.47 -9.69
C LEU A 39 -5.33 5.31 -8.30
N SER A 40 -5.49 6.30 -7.42
CA SER A 40 -5.01 6.19 -6.04
C SER A 40 -5.74 5.08 -5.28
N PHE A 41 -7.03 4.92 -5.51
CA PHE A 41 -7.82 3.83 -4.93
C PHE A 41 -7.31 2.46 -5.38
N SER A 42 -7.09 2.24 -6.68
CA SER A 42 -6.57 0.97 -7.18
C SER A 42 -5.15 0.68 -6.70
N LEU A 43 -4.28 1.70 -6.65
CA LEU A 43 -2.91 1.57 -6.15
C LEU A 43 -2.86 1.26 -4.64
N ASN A 44 -3.73 1.85 -3.83
CA ASN A 44 -3.83 1.51 -2.41
C ASN A 44 -4.26 0.05 -2.20
N ILE A 45 -5.18 -0.48 -3.03
CA ILE A 45 -5.57 -1.91 -2.98
C ILE A 45 -4.38 -2.81 -3.34
N ILE A 46 -3.65 -2.50 -4.42
CA ILE A 46 -2.48 -3.26 -4.83
C ILE A 46 -1.40 -3.23 -3.74
N SER A 47 -1.14 -2.05 -3.16
CA SER A 47 -0.19 -1.88 -2.07
C SER A 47 -0.56 -2.71 -0.83
N PHE A 48 -1.85 -2.76 -0.48
CA PHE A 48 -2.35 -3.59 0.62
C PHE A 48 -2.10 -5.09 0.39
N PHE A 49 -2.49 -5.62 -0.78
CA PHE A 49 -2.22 -7.03 -1.11
C PHE A 49 -0.73 -7.37 -1.11
N TRP A 50 0.09 -6.47 -1.66
CA TRP A 50 1.53 -6.69 -1.71
C TRP A 50 2.18 -6.64 -0.32
N SER A 51 1.74 -5.74 0.56
CA SER A 51 2.18 -5.68 1.95
C SER A 51 1.79 -6.95 2.73
N LEU A 52 0.58 -7.49 2.52
CA LEU A 52 0.17 -8.78 3.10
C LEU A 52 1.06 -9.95 2.64
N VAL A 53 1.41 -10.00 1.35
CA VAL A 53 2.30 -11.02 0.79
C VAL A 53 3.69 -10.92 1.40
N ALA A 54 4.24 -9.70 1.48
CA ALA A 54 5.55 -9.45 2.10
C ALA A 54 5.55 -9.79 3.60
N PHE A 55 4.49 -9.46 4.34
CA PHE A 55 4.35 -9.85 5.75
C PHE A 55 4.33 -11.38 5.92
N SER A 56 3.54 -12.07 5.09
CA SER A 56 3.41 -13.53 5.13
C SER A 56 4.73 -14.24 4.80
N LEU A 57 5.44 -13.77 3.77
CA LEU A 57 6.77 -14.26 3.42
C LEU A 57 7.81 -13.98 4.52
N GLY A 58 7.76 -12.80 5.14
CA GLY A 58 8.60 -12.43 6.28
C GLY A 58 8.42 -13.37 7.47
N MET A 59 7.16 -13.69 7.82
CA MET A 59 6.84 -14.66 8.87
C MET A 59 7.29 -16.08 8.51
N ALA A 60 7.03 -16.56 7.30
CA ALA A 60 7.44 -17.89 6.86
C ALA A 60 8.97 -18.06 6.89
N TRP A 61 9.70 -17.02 6.46
CA TRP A 61 11.16 -17.00 6.52
C TRP A 61 11.68 -16.95 7.95
N PHE A 62 10.99 -16.26 8.87
CA PHE A 62 11.32 -16.27 10.29
C PHE A 62 11.23 -17.67 10.90
N TYR A 63 10.13 -18.39 10.66
CA TYR A 63 9.97 -19.77 11.13
C TYR A 63 11.02 -20.71 10.52
N SER A 64 11.34 -20.53 9.24
CA SER A 64 12.30 -21.39 8.53
C SER A 64 13.77 -21.15 8.93
N LEU A 65 14.20 -19.88 9.10
CA LEU A 65 15.60 -19.59 9.45
C LEU A 65 15.96 -19.83 10.91
N ASN A 66 15.00 -19.75 11.82
CA ASN A 66 15.22 -20.01 13.25
C ASN A 66 15.30 -21.52 13.57
N TYR A 67 15.14 -22.40 12.58
CA TYR A 67 15.43 -23.82 12.72
C TYR A 67 16.96 -24.04 12.79
N GLY A 68 17.54 -23.89 13.99
CA GLY A 68 18.90 -24.33 14.31
C GLY A 68 20.03 -23.30 14.16
N LYS A 69 19.75 -22.00 14.02
CA LYS A 69 20.77 -20.94 14.05
C LYS A 69 20.36 -19.84 15.03
N GLU A 70 21.27 -19.44 15.91
CA GLU A 70 21.10 -18.26 16.75
C GLU A 70 21.23 -17.00 15.89
N PRO A 71 20.16 -16.21 15.71
CA PRO A 71 20.26 -14.94 15.01
C PRO A 71 21.07 -13.95 15.86
N THR A 72 21.84 -13.07 15.20
CA THR A 72 22.48 -11.95 15.90
C THR A 72 21.39 -10.98 16.36
N LYS A 73 21.47 -10.47 17.60
CA LYS A 73 20.48 -9.54 18.20
C LYS A 73 20.12 -8.35 17.29
N LEU A 74 21.09 -7.87 16.51
CA LEU A 74 20.89 -6.78 15.55
C LEU A 74 20.01 -7.19 14.35
N SER A 75 20.17 -8.41 13.84
CA SER A 75 19.36 -8.92 12.73
C SER A 75 17.90 -9.16 13.11
N GLU A 76 17.67 -9.56 14.37
CA GLU A 76 16.34 -9.76 14.93
C GLU A 76 15.62 -8.42 15.13
N GLY A 77 16.33 -7.41 15.66
CA GLY A 77 15.81 -6.05 15.80
C GLY A 77 15.42 -5.41 14.47
N ILE A 78 16.30 -5.46 13.45
CA ILE A 78 16.01 -4.91 12.12
C ILE A 78 14.79 -5.60 11.49
N ARG A 79 14.69 -6.93 11.63
CA ARG A 79 13.52 -7.67 11.13
C ARG A 79 12.23 -7.29 11.86
N GLY A 80 12.28 -7.18 13.20
CA GLY A 80 11.15 -6.73 13.99
C GLY A 80 10.67 -5.35 13.56
N LEU A 81 11.60 -4.42 13.30
CA LEU A 81 11.28 -3.10 12.77
C LEU A 81 10.60 -3.18 11.40
N ILE A 82 11.13 -3.95 10.45
CA ILE A 82 10.52 -4.13 9.11
C ILE A 82 9.09 -4.69 9.23
N MET A 83 8.88 -5.72 10.05
CA MET A 83 7.57 -6.32 10.26
C MET A 83 6.58 -5.34 10.89
N SER A 84 7.01 -4.56 11.87
CA SER A 84 6.18 -3.52 12.49
C SER A 84 5.80 -2.42 11.49
N LEU A 85 6.72 -2.00 10.62
CA LEU A 85 6.48 -1.01 9.57
C LEU A 85 5.40 -1.52 8.60
N LEU A 86 5.52 -2.76 8.15
CA LEU A 86 4.55 -3.37 7.24
C LEU A 86 3.13 -3.43 7.83
N VAL A 87 3.01 -3.68 9.14
CA VAL A 87 1.71 -3.68 9.82
C VAL A 87 1.10 -2.28 9.82
N VAL A 88 1.90 -1.26 10.14
CA VAL A 88 1.45 0.15 10.09
C VAL A 88 1.03 0.56 8.68
N GLU A 89 1.81 0.19 7.67
CA GLU A 89 1.46 0.42 6.25
C GLU A 89 0.12 -0.22 5.89
N ASN A 90 -0.15 -1.45 6.33
CA ASN A 90 -1.43 -2.12 6.11
C ASN A 90 -2.61 -1.37 6.75
N PHE A 91 -2.47 -0.89 7.99
CA PHE A 91 -3.52 -0.12 8.64
C PHE A 91 -3.82 1.19 7.91
N ILE A 92 -2.79 1.92 7.49
CA ILE A 92 -2.95 3.17 6.75
C ILE A 92 -3.57 2.91 5.37
N ALA A 93 -3.13 1.86 4.66
CA ALA A 93 -3.69 1.48 3.38
C ALA A 93 -5.19 1.15 3.51
N LEU A 94 -5.59 0.36 4.52
CA LEU A 94 -6.99 0.07 4.81
C LEU A 94 -7.81 1.33 5.09
N PHE A 95 -7.25 2.25 5.89
CA PHE A 95 -7.90 3.54 6.17
C PHE A 95 -8.09 4.38 4.90
N LEU A 96 -7.07 4.48 4.05
CA LEU A 96 -7.14 5.20 2.77
C LEU A 96 -8.11 4.57 1.79
N ILE A 97 -8.13 3.23 1.68
CA ILE A 97 -9.10 2.49 0.86
C ILE A 97 -10.52 2.78 1.35
N TYR A 98 -10.76 2.68 2.66
CA TYR A 98 -12.06 2.99 3.26
C TYR A 98 -12.49 4.43 2.96
N TRP A 99 -11.59 5.39 3.16
CA TRP A 99 -11.88 6.80 2.92
C TRP A 99 -12.14 7.11 1.44
N LEU A 100 -11.28 6.63 0.55
CA LEU A 100 -11.41 6.81 -0.90
C LEU A 100 -12.63 6.06 -1.47
N SER A 101 -12.98 4.89 -0.95
CA SER A 101 -14.18 4.17 -1.36
C SER A 101 -15.43 5.03 -1.14
N LYS A 102 -15.51 5.74 -0.01
CA LYS A 102 -16.59 6.70 0.25
C LYS A 102 -16.57 7.90 -0.69
N ALA A 103 -15.40 8.40 -1.05
CA ALA A 103 -15.26 9.52 -1.98
C ALA A 103 -15.63 9.12 -3.43
N VAL A 104 -15.19 7.95 -3.89
CA VAL A 104 -15.41 7.44 -5.25
C VAL A 104 -16.85 6.94 -5.44
N CYS A 105 -17.46 6.31 -4.43
CA CYS A 105 -18.84 5.79 -4.50
C CYS A 105 -19.92 6.86 -4.26
N ARG A 106 -19.56 8.12 -3.94
CA ARG A 106 -20.54 9.21 -3.84
C ARG A 106 -21.14 9.47 -5.23
N PRO A 107 -22.48 9.43 -5.39
CA PRO A 107 -23.15 9.67 -6.68
C PRO A 107 -22.81 11.04 -7.29
N HIS A 108 -22.42 12.01 -6.47
CA HIS A 108 -22.06 13.37 -6.87
C HIS A 108 -20.89 13.45 -7.89
N PHE A 109 -19.95 12.49 -7.86
CA PHE A 109 -18.83 12.44 -8.82
C PHE A 109 -19.22 11.80 -10.16
N ASN A 110 -20.26 10.95 -10.19
CA ASN A 110 -20.83 10.45 -11.45
C ASN A 110 -21.84 11.41 -12.07
N THR A 111 -22.39 12.38 -11.32
CA THR A 111 -23.31 13.40 -11.86
C THR A 111 -22.58 14.62 -12.43
N LEU A 112 -21.38 14.94 -11.93
CA LEU A 112 -20.63 16.11 -12.39
C LEU A 112 -20.28 16.08 -13.90
N PRO A 113 -19.83 14.96 -14.51
CA PRO A 113 -19.66 14.92 -15.96
C PRO A 113 -21.01 14.93 -16.70
N THR A 114 -22.09 14.43 -16.11
CA THR A 114 -23.43 14.44 -16.72
C THR A 114 -24.02 15.85 -16.79
N ILE A 115 -23.78 16.69 -15.78
CA ILE A 115 -24.30 18.07 -15.74
C ILE A 115 -23.51 18.98 -16.68
N LEU A 116 -22.19 18.77 -16.82
CA LEU A 116 -21.36 19.51 -17.79
C LEU A 116 -21.69 19.13 -19.24
N LEU A 117 -21.99 17.85 -19.51
CA LEU A 117 -22.45 17.42 -20.85
C LEU A 117 -23.86 17.96 -21.16
N LYS A 118 -24.76 18.01 -20.18
CA LYS A 118 -26.14 18.50 -20.36
C LYS A 118 -26.26 20.03 -20.49
N ARG A 119 -25.18 20.79 -20.29
CA ARG A 119 -25.15 22.25 -20.55
C ARG A 119 -24.67 22.60 -21.96
N GLY A 120 -24.18 21.60 -22.71
CA GLY A 120 -23.71 21.75 -24.08
C GLY A 120 -24.75 21.43 -25.16
N ASP A 121 -25.94 20.98 -24.76
CA ASP A 121 -27.13 20.82 -25.61
C ASP A 121 -28.17 21.90 -25.26
#